data_AF-A0A7I7YEF9-F1
#
_entry.id   AF-A0A7I7YEF9-F1
#
_cell.length_a   1.000
_cell.length_b   1.000
_cell.length_c   1.000
_cell.angle_alpha   90.00
_cell.angle_beta   90.00
_cell.angle_gamma   90.00
#
_symmetry.space_group_name_H-M   'P 1'
#
loop_
_entity.id
_entity.type
_entity.pdbx_description
1 polymer ?
#
loop_
_entity_poly.entity_id
_entity_poly.type
_entity_poly.pdbx_seq_one_letter_code
_entity_poly.pdbx_strand_id
1 'polypeptide(L)'
;MNAPDARRGGLEVWAPSVVPPIGVELSDEQALAVAFRHLAAIGFAENMAGHITWQPDGQTDMFVNPWGLWWAELTASDICVVDADARWCAVGGTSPRRSTSTPNCIGSATTPGW
;
A
#
# COMPACT_ATOMS: atom_id res chain seq x y z
N MET A 1 -6.91 -17.24 -46.50
CA MET A 1 -5.86 -16.47 -45.82
C MET A 1 -5.75 -17.09 -44.43
N ASN A 2 -4.82 -18.03 -44.22
CA ASN A 2 -4.68 -18.73 -42.95
C ASN A 2 -3.72 -17.93 -42.07
N ALA A 3 -4.19 -17.46 -40.91
CA ALA A 3 -3.30 -16.89 -39.90
C ALA A 3 -2.40 -18.02 -39.36
N PRO A 4 -1.08 -17.81 -39.23
CA PRO A 4 -0.20 -18.79 -38.61
C PRO A 4 -0.63 -19.06 -37.15
N ASP A 5 -0.44 -20.31 -36.70
CA ASP A 5 -0.78 -20.77 -35.36
C ASP A 5 -0.29 -19.80 -34.28
N ALA A 6 -1.14 -19.55 -33.29
CA ALA A 6 -0.80 -18.69 -32.17
C ALA A 6 0.41 -19.24 -31.42
N ARG A 7 1.48 -18.45 -31.35
CA ARG A 7 2.64 -18.70 -30.48
C ARG A 7 2.18 -18.97 -29.04
N ARG A 8 2.52 -20.15 -28.48
CA ARG A 8 2.27 -20.45 -27.05
C ARG A 8 2.81 -19.33 -26.18
N GLY A 9 2.04 -18.90 -25.20
CA GLY A 9 2.36 -17.76 -24.34
C GLY A 9 1.51 -17.77 -23.08
N GLY A 10 1.86 -16.93 -22.11
CA GLY A 10 1.19 -16.92 -20.81
C GLY A 10 1.84 -17.89 -19.82
N LEU A 11 1.09 -18.31 -18.80
CA LEU A 11 1.57 -19.12 -17.67
C LEU A 11 2.17 -20.47 -18.09
N GLU A 12 1.83 -20.95 -19.28
CA GLU A 12 2.36 -22.18 -19.91
C GLU A 12 3.79 -22.03 -20.46
N VAL A 13 4.25 -20.80 -20.71
CA VAL A 13 5.60 -20.51 -21.26
C VAL A 13 6.44 -19.71 -20.28
N TRP A 14 5.82 -18.88 -19.46
CA TRP A 14 6.50 -18.03 -18.50
C TRP A 14 5.68 -17.95 -17.21
N ALA A 15 6.22 -18.52 -16.14
CA ALA A 15 5.83 -18.16 -14.80
C ALA A 15 6.79 -17.06 -14.32
N PRO A 16 6.31 -15.98 -13.67
CA PRO A 16 7.22 -15.01 -13.07
C PRO A 16 8.19 -15.74 -12.15
N SER A 17 9.46 -15.33 -12.19
CA SER A 17 10.48 -15.85 -11.29
C SER A 17 9.93 -15.74 -9.88
N VAL A 18 9.67 -16.88 -9.23
CA VAL A 18 9.41 -16.95 -7.80
C VAL A 18 10.65 -16.38 -7.12
N VAL A 19 10.63 -15.08 -6.88
CA VAL A 19 11.60 -14.42 -6.03
C VAL A 19 11.61 -15.23 -4.73
N PRO A 20 12.78 -15.76 -4.31
CA PRO A 20 12.83 -16.54 -3.09
C PRO A 20 12.21 -15.70 -1.97
N PRO A 21 11.38 -16.32 -1.10
CA PRO A 21 10.71 -15.59 -0.04
C PRO A 21 11.78 -14.89 0.81
N ILE A 22 11.46 -13.70 1.32
CA ILE A 22 12.38 -12.85 2.10
C ILE A 22 12.87 -13.52 3.40
N GLY A 23 12.37 -14.73 3.72
CA GLY A 23 12.75 -15.54 4.88
C GLY A 23 12.11 -15.05 6.18
N VAL A 24 11.28 -14.02 6.11
CA VAL A 24 10.49 -13.47 7.21
C VAL A 24 9.08 -13.22 6.70
N GLU A 25 8.08 -13.59 7.51
CA GLU A 25 6.71 -13.16 7.23
C GLU A 25 6.51 -11.72 7.69
N LEU A 26 5.98 -10.90 6.80
CA LEU A 26 5.68 -9.51 7.06
C LEU A 26 4.17 -9.37 7.30
N SER A 27 3.77 -8.49 8.22
CA SER A 27 2.38 -8.04 8.26
C SER A 27 2.05 -7.22 7.01
N ASP A 28 0.77 -7.06 6.67
CA ASP A 28 0.34 -6.24 5.54
C ASP A 28 0.87 -4.81 5.64
N GLU A 29 0.87 -4.23 6.84
CA GLU A 29 1.42 -2.89 7.10
C GLU A 29 2.94 -2.83 6.90
N GLN A 30 3.66 -3.88 7.30
CA GLN A 30 5.09 -3.98 7.08
C GLN A 30 5.43 -4.11 5.60
N ALA A 31 4.71 -4.96 4.87
CA ALA A 31 4.88 -5.14 3.43
C ALA A 31 4.62 -3.82 2.69
N LEU A 32 3.56 -3.11 3.03
CA LEU A 32 3.22 -1.83 2.44
C LEU A 32 4.26 -0.74 2.76
N ALA A 33 4.72 -0.64 4.01
CA ALA A 33 5.79 0.30 4.39
C ALA A 33 7.13 -0.02 3.70
N VAL A 34 7.42 -1.29 3.43
CA VAL A 34 8.59 -1.69 2.61
C VAL A 34 8.40 -1.28 1.16
N ALA A 35 7.21 -1.47 0.57
CA ALA A 35 6.91 -1.06 -0.80
C ALA A 35 7.11 0.45 -1.01
N PHE A 36 6.61 1.29 -0.09
CA PHE A 36 6.83 2.74 -0.13
C PHE A 36 8.31 3.11 -0.12
N ARG A 37 9.07 2.57 0.85
CA ARG A 37 10.50 2.86 0.98
C ARG A 37 11.29 2.35 -0.21
N HIS A 38 10.91 1.21 -0.78
CA HIS A 38 11.53 0.68 -1.99
C HIS A 38 11.30 1.60 -3.18
N LEU A 39 10.06 2.01 -3.44
CA LEU A 39 9.71 2.93 -4.53
C LEU A 39 10.36 4.31 -4.37
N ALA A 40 10.44 4.81 -3.14
CA ALA A 40 11.18 6.03 -2.84
C ALA A 40 12.68 5.90 -3.18
N ALA A 41 13.30 4.78 -2.81
CA ALA A 41 14.71 4.52 -3.08
C ALA A 41 15.05 4.42 -4.58
N ILE A 42 14.10 3.99 -5.41
CA ILE A 42 14.26 3.91 -6.87
C ILE A 42 13.76 5.16 -7.62
N GLY A 43 13.37 6.23 -6.90
CA GLY A 43 13.06 7.54 -7.48
C GLY A 43 11.62 7.74 -7.94
N PHE A 44 10.68 6.89 -7.52
CA PHE A 44 9.25 7.03 -7.86
C PHE A 44 8.47 7.94 -6.89
N ALA A 45 9.12 8.45 -5.84
CA ALA A 45 8.50 9.39 -4.92
C ALA A 45 8.44 10.81 -5.52
N GLU A 46 7.26 11.23 -5.97
CA GLU A 46 7.02 12.57 -6.53
C GLU A 46 6.54 13.54 -5.45
N ASN A 47 7.49 14.14 -4.73
CA ASN A 47 7.18 15.10 -3.66
C ASN A 47 6.15 14.52 -2.64
N MET A 48 5.02 15.20 -2.42
CA MET A 48 3.91 14.77 -1.55
C MET A 48 2.80 14.02 -2.32
N ALA A 49 3.01 13.72 -3.60
CA ALA A 49 2.03 13.04 -4.42
C ALA A 49 2.17 11.51 -4.31
N GLY A 50 1.08 10.82 -4.63
CA GLY A 50 1.04 9.37 -4.76
C GLY A 50 0.51 8.64 -3.52
N HIS A 51 -0.19 7.55 -3.77
CA HIS A 51 -0.74 6.65 -2.78
C HIS A 51 -0.66 5.21 -3.28
N ILE A 52 -0.50 4.27 -2.35
CA ILE A 52 -0.62 2.84 -2.60
C ILE A 52 -1.71 2.35 -1.66
N THR A 53 -2.70 1.68 -2.23
CA THR A 53 -3.78 1.04 -1.48
C THR A 53 -3.68 -0.46 -1.61
N TRP A 54 -3.93 -1.17 -0.50
CA TRP A 54 -3.98 -2.63 -0.48
C TRP A 54 -5.25 -3.09 0.23
N GLN A 55 -6.04 -3.91 -0.45
CA GLN A 55 -7.22 -4.55 0.11
C GLN A 55 -6.89 -6.02 0.37
N PRO A 56 -6.84 -6.46 1.63
CA PRO A 56 -6.63 -7.87 1.94
C PRO A 56 -7.78 -8.74 1.43
N ASP A 57 -7.45 -9.97 1.04
CA ASP A 57 -8.45 -10.92 0.56
C ASP A 57 -9.55 -11.15 1.60
N GLY A 58 -10.81 -11.04 1.15
CA GLY A 58 -11.98 -11.24 2.00
C GLY A 58 -12.31 -10.09 2.96
N GLN A 59 -11.61 -8.95 2.89
CA GLN A 59 -11.91 -7.76 3.67
C GLN A 59 -12.47 -6.63 2.78
N THR A 60 -13.28 -5.74 3.36
CA THR A 60 -13.76 -4.51 2.71
C THR A 60 -12.85 -3.32 2.97
N ASP A 61 -12.08 -3.40 4.04
CA ASP A 61 -11.22 -2.33 4.51
C ASP A 61 -9.88 -2.39 3.75
N MET A 62 -9.27 -1.22 3.58
CA MET A 62 -8.07 -1.04 2.79
C MET A 62 -6.97 -0.37 3.62
N PHE A 63 -5.75 -0.85 3.46
CA PHE A 63 -4.55 -0.17 3.94
C PHE A 63 -4.16 0.95 2.99
N VAL A 64 -3.76 2.11 3.52
CA VAL A 64 -3.32 3.28 2.75
C VAL A 64 -2.28 4.07 3.52
N ASN A 65 -1.35 4.74 2.82
CA ASN A 65 -0.44 5.67 3.48
C ASN A 65 -1.15 6.91 4.03
N PRO A 66 -0.63 7.48 5.12
CA PRO A 66 -1.03 8.81 5.57
C PRO A 66 -0.51 9.88 4.61
N TRP A 67 -1.18 11.01 4.63
CA TRP A 67 -0.77 12.25 3.99
C TRP A 67 0.22 13.01 4.88
N GLY A 68 1.19 13.67 4.24
CA GLY A 68 2.16 14.55 4.92
C GLY A 68 3.40 13.85 5.49
N LEU A 69 3.59 12.54 5.22
CA LEU A 69 4.84 11.83 5.49
C LEU A 69 5.53 11.45 4.18
N TRP A 70 6.86 11.61 4.14
CA TRP A 70 7.65 11.20 2.99
C TRP A 70 7.66 9.67 2.86
N TRP A 71 7.61 9.14 1.64
CA TRP A 71 7.61 7.69 1.41
C TRP A 71 8.83 6.98 2.01
N ALA A 72 9.96 7.68 2.12
CA ALA A 72 11.18 7.16 2.75
C ALA A 72 11.09 7.06 4.29
N GLU A 73 10.17 7.80 4.91
CA GLU A 73 10.00 7.89 6.36
C GLU A 73 8.87 7.01 6.89
N LEU A 74 8.04 6.45 5.99
CA LEU A 74 6.90 5.61 6.36
C LEU A 74 7.31 4.36 7.13
N THR A 75 6.63 4.11 8.24
CA THR A 75 6.71 2.89 9.04
C THR A 75 5.38 2.14 9.02
N ALA A 76 5.41 0.87 9.47
CA ALA A 76 4.20 0.05 9.56
C ALA A 76 3.13 0.68 10.49
N SER A 77 3.53 1.39 11.55
CA SER A 77 2.59 2.04 12.47
C SER A 77 1.93 3.29 11.90
N ASP A 78 2.44 3.83 10.79
CA ASP A 78 1.87 5.00 10.14
C ASP A 78 0.76 4.64 9.15
N ILE A 79 0.67 3.36 8.74
CA ILE A 79 -0.32 2.89 7.78
C ILE A 79 -1.73 3.08 8.35
N CYS A 80 -2.57 3.75 7.57
CA CYS A 80 -3.99 3.92 7.86
C CYS A 80 -4.79 2.73 7.36
N VAL A 81 -5.89 2.41 8.04
CA VAL A 81 -6.96 1.55 7.51
C VAL A 81 -8.17 2.44 7.19
N VAL A 82 -8.77 2.23 6.04
CA VAL A 82 -9.97 2.96 5.60
C VAL A 82 -11.05 2.00 5.12
N ASP A 83 -12.32 2.38 5.30
CA ASP A 83 -13.46 1.66 4.72
C ASP A 83 -13.56 1.92 3.20
N ALA A 84 -14.57 1.30 2.56
CA ALA A 84 -14.85 1.48 1.14
C ALA A 84 -15.23 2.92 0.74
N ASP A 85 -15.65 3.75 1.70
CA ASP A 85 -15.95 5.17 1.53
C ASP A 85 -14.72 6.06 1.84
N ALA A 86 -13.53 5.46 2.00
CA ALA A 86 -12.29 6.10 2.40
C ALA A 86 -12.34 6.80 3.77
N ARG A 87 -13.27 6.41 4.64
CA ARG A 87 -13.29 6.87 6.04
C ARG A 87 -12.30 6.07 6.85
N TRP A 88 -11.59 6.74 7.73
CA TRP A 88 -10.64 6.09 8.63
C TRP A 88 -11.37 5.07 9.53
N CYS A 89 -10.82 3.86 9.60
CA CYS A 89 -11.18 2.87 10.60
C CYS A 89 -10.25 3.04 11.80
N ALA A 90 -10.78 3.16 13.01
CA ALA A 90 -9.96 3.11 14.21
C ALA A 90 -9.26 1.75 14.27
N VAL A 91 -7.93 1.71 14.42
CA VAL A 91 -7.20 0.45 14.61
C VAL A 91 -7.67 -0.19 15.91
N GLY A 92 -8.56 -1.18 15.79
CA GLY A 92 -8.99 -2.04 16.89
C GLY A 92 -7.95 -3.11 17.16
N GLY A 93 -6.98 -2.83 18.04
CA GLY A 93 -6.08 -3.86 18.60
C GLY A 93 -4.68 -3.37 18.97
N THR A 94 -4.50 -3.02 20.25
CA THR A 94 -3.24 -3.00 21.02
C THR A 94 -1.92 -2.67 20.29
N SER A 95 -1.62 -1.38 20.12
CA SER A 95 -0.26 -0.87 20.31
C SER A 95 -0.29 0.52 20.97
N PRO A 96 0.23 0.69 22.21
CA PRO A 96 0.12 1.94 22.93
C PRO A 96 1.33 2.82 22.63
N ARG A 97 1.37 3.49 21.46
CA ARG A 97 2.27 4.63 21.29
C ARG A 97 1.81 5.64 20.22
N ARG A 98 1.18 6.71 20.72
CA ARG A 98 1.24 8.11 20.25
C ARG A 98 0.75 8.34 18.80
N SER A 99 -0.50 8.77 18.58
CA SER A 99 -0.96 10.15 18.79
C SER A 99 -2.50 10.20 18.87
N THR A 100 -3.04 11.05 19.75
CA THR A 100 -4.47 11.36 19.92
C THR A 100 -5.04 12.30 18.85
N SER A 101 -4.36 12.44 17.73
CA SER A 101 -4.83 13.16 16.55
C SER A 101 -5.21 12.13 15.50
N THR A 102 -6.34 12.31 14.82
CA THR A 102 -6.65 11.57 13.58
C THR A 102 -5.38 11.47 12.75
N PRO A 103 -4.87 10.26 12.43
CA PRO A 103 -3.81 10.16 11.43
C PRO A 103 -4.32 10.91 10.20
N ASN A 104 -3.45 11.70 9.59
CA ASN A 104 -3.81 12.55 8.46
C ASN A 104 -4.00 11.65 7.24
N CYS A 105 -4.94 10.72 7.28
CA CYS A 105 -5.20 9.76 6.22
C CYS A 105 -5.71 10.55 5.01
N ILE A 106 -5.36 10.13 3.81
CA ILE A 106 -5.68 10.88 2.60
C ILE A 106 -7.19 11.16 2.42
N GLY A 107 -8.06 10.33 3.03
CA GLY A 107 -9.52 10.53 3.08
C GLY A 107 -10.05 11.44 4.19
N SER A 108 -9.25 11.79 5.21
CA SER A 108 -9.64 12.72 6.29
C SER A 108 -9.29 14.17 6.00
N ALA A 109 -8.71 14.47 4.83
CA ALA A 109 -8.51 15.82 4.36
C ALA A 109 -9.87 16.44 3.98
N THR A 110 -10.68 16.76 4.99
CA THR A 110 -11.63 17.86 4.89
C THR A 110 -10.82 19.07 4.43
N THR A 111 -10.98 19.45 3.16
CA THR A 111 -10.47 20.69 2.58
C THR A 111 -10.65 21.81 3.61
N PRO A 112 -9.58 22.47 4.08
CA PRO A 112 -9.73 23.83 4.56
C PRO A 112 -10.24 24.61 3.34
N GLY A 113 -11.38 25.29 3.50
CA GLY A 113 -11.84 26.23 2.48
C GLY A 113 -10.68 27.14 2.08
N TRP A 114 -10.53 27.31 0.77
CA TRP A 114 -9.78 28.42 0.21
C TRP A 114 -10.32 29.76 0.72
#